data_AF-A0A527ZL51-F1
#
_entry.id   AF-A0A527ZL51-F1
#
_cell.length_a   1.000
_cell.length_b   1.000
_cell.length_c   1.000
_cell.angle_alpha   90.00
_cell.angle_beta   90.00
_cell.angle_gamma   90.00
#
_symmetry.space_group_name_H-M   'P 1'
#
loop_
_entity.id
_entity.type
_entity.pdbx_description
1 polymer ?
#
loop_
_entity_poly.entity_id
_entity_poly.type
_entity_poly.pdbx_seq_one_letter_code
_entity_poly.pdbx_strand_id
1 'polypeptide(L)'
;APARLRAVMVGFEPGARTHWHTHPLGQTLYVVSGAGLAQSWGEPIQAIRAGDVISFAPDEKHWHGAGPKSAMAHIAMQEALDGVHADWLEKVTDEQYGG
;
A
#
# COMPACT_ATOMS: atom_id res chain seq x y z
N ALA A 1 -18.59 -18.15 10.55
CA ALA A 1 -18.63 -16.68 10.35
C ALA A 1 -18.41 -16.40 8.85
N PRO A 2 -18.89 -15.28 8.29
CA PRO A 2 -18.58 -14.89 6.91
C PRO A 2 -17.08 -14.67 6.71
N ALA A 3 -16.63 -14.65 5.45
CA ALA A 3 -15.24 -14.36 5.11
C ALA A 3 -14.83 -12.97 5.63
N ARG A 4 -13.60 -12.86 6.13
CA ARG A 4 -13.02 -11.60 6.66
C ARG A 4 -12.29 -10.79 5.60
N LEU A 5 -12.03 -11.38 4.43
CA LEU A 5 -11.27 -10.78 3.35
C LEU A 5 -12.03 -9.62 2.71
N ARG A 6 -11.35 -8.50 2.57
CA ARG A 6 -11.76 -7.36 1.74
C ARG A 6 -10.76 -7.19 0.60
N ALA A 7 -11.28 -7.08 -0.62
CA ALA A 7 -10.51 -6.73 -1.80
C ALA A 7 -11.05 -5.43 -2.40
N VAL A 8 -10.18 -4.47 -2.71
CA VAL A 8 -10.54 -3.19 -3.35
C VAL A 8 -9.56 -2.84 -4.46
N MET A 9 -10.06 -2.28 -5.55
CA MET A 9 -9.22 -1.67 -6.59
C MET A 9 -8.96 -0.21 -6.22
N VAL A 10 -7.69 0.18 -6.18
CA VAL A 10 -7.25 1.54 -5.84
C VAL A 10 -6.41 2.08 -6.97
N GLY A 11 -6.68 3.32 -7.38
CA GLY A 11 -5.89 4.06 -8.38
C GLY A 11 -5.23 5.28 -7.74
N PHE A 12 -3.98 5.52 -8.11
CA PHE A 12 -3.18 6.67 -7.70
C PHE A 12 -2.71 7.44 -8.94
N GLU A 13 -3.01 8.74 -8.98
CA GLU A 13 -2.42 9.69 -9.93
C GLU A 13 -0.94 9.92 -9.59
N PRO A 14 -0.12 10.43 -10.53
CA PRO A 14 1.30 10.70 -10.28
C PRO A 14 1.55 11.48 -8.99
N GLY A 15 2.44 10.96 -8.14
CA GLY A 15 2.77 11.54 -6.84
C GLY A 15 1.77 11.26 -5.70
N ALA A 16 0.61 10.68 -5.98
CA ALA A 16 -0.34 10.29 -4.95
C ALA A 16 0.12 9.02 -4.22
N ARG A 17 0.02 9.03 -2.89
CA ARG A 17 0.37 7.91 -2.02
C ARG A 17 -0.50 7.88 -0.77
N THR A 18 -0.57 6.73 -0.13
CA THR A 18 -1.21 6.62 1.19
C THR A 18 -0.44 7.43 2.24
N HIS A 19 -1.09 7.70 3.39
CA HIS A 19 -0.34 7.94 4.61
C HIS A 19 0.40 6.66 5.04
N TRP A 20 1.30 6.79 6.00
CA TRP A 20 1.77 5.62 6.73
C TRP A 20 0.59 4.91 7.41
N HIS A 21 0.59 3.59 7.39
CA HIS A 21 -0.45 2.78 8.03
C HIS A 21 0.04 1.37 8.32
N THR A 22 -0.73 0.64 9.11
CA THR A 22 -0.54 -0.80 9.39
C THR A 22 -1.82 -1.57 9.13
N HIS A 23 -1.70 -2.89 8.98
CA HIS A 23 -2.83 -3.82 8.86
C HIS A 23 -2.71 -4.93 9.91
N PRO A 24 -3.74 -5.20 10.74
CA PRO A 24 -3.62 -6.14 11.87
C PRO A 24 -3.37 -7.59 11.46
N LEU A 25 -3.69 -7.94 10.21
CA LEU A 25 -3.46 -9.28 9.64
C LEU A 25 -2.66 -9.20 8.33
N GLY A 26 -1.93 -8.09 8.13
CA GLY A 26 -1.14 -7.84 6.93
C GLY A 26 -1.99 -7.44 5.72
N GLN A 27 -1.30 -7.20 4.61
CA GLN A 27 -1.91 -6.82 3.34
C GLN A 27 -1.15 -7.43 2.18
N THR A 28 -1.86 -7.84 1.14
CA THR A 28 -1.27 -8.19 -0.16
C THR A 28 -1.80 -7.27 -1.25
N LEU A 29 -0.89 -6.73 -2.06
CA LEU A 29 -1.18 -5.93 -3.23
C LEU A 29 -0.89 -6.75 -4.49
N TYR A 30 -1.77 -6.66 -5.47
CA TYR A 30 -1.49 -7.09 -6.85
C TYR A 30 -1.57 -5.88 -7.76
N VAL A 31 -0.45 -5.48 -8.35
CA VAL A 31 -0.40 -4.30 -9.23
C VAL A 31 -1.00 -4.64 -10.58
N VAL A 32 -2.06 -3.94 -10.96
CA VAL A 32 -2.83 -4.19 -12.18
C VAL A 32 -2.26 -3.41 -13.36
N SER A 33 -1.89 -2.15 -13.14
CA SER A 33 -1.42 -1.26 -14.21
C SER A 33 -0.49 -0.18 -13.70
N GLY A 34 0.38 0.31 -14.58
CA GLY A 34 1.26 1.45 -14.29
C GLY A 34 2.50 1.08 -13.47
N ALA A 35 3.07 2.09 -12.83
CA ALA A 35 4.27 1.97 -12.00
C ALA A 35 4.17 2.87 -10.77
N GLY A 36 4.52 2.31 -9.62
CA GLY A 36 4.37 2.91 -8.32
C GLY A 36 5.58 2.69 -7.42
N LEU A 37 5.41 3.11 -6.18
CA LEU A 37 6.38 2.98 -5.10
C LEU A 37 5.69 2.36 -3.88
N ALA A 38 6.45 1.57 -3.13
CA ALA A 38 6.05 1.03 -1.85
C ALA A 38 7.24 1.07 -0.89
N GLN A 39 6.97 1.26 0.40
CA GLN A 39 8.03 1.29 1.40
C GLN A 39 7.54 0.81 2.75
N SER A 40 8.35 -0.02 3.38
CA SER A 40 8.24 -0.39 4.79
C SER A 40 9.10 0.54 5.65
N TRP A 41 8.65 0.84 6.87
CA TRP A 41 9.33 1.80 7.73
C TRP A 41 10.79 1.40 8.01
N GLY A 42 11.72 2.30 7.67
CA GLY A 42 13.17 2.07 7.84
C GLY A 42 13.83 1.32 6.68
N GLU A 43 13.05 0.79 5.73
CA GLU A 43 13.56 0.06 4.58
C GLU A 43 13.66 0.95 3.32
N PRO A 44 14.46 0.55 2.32
CA PRO A 44 14.54 1.26 1.04
C PRO A 44 13.19 1.26 0.29
N ILE A 45 12.88 2.38 -0.37
CA ILE A 45 11.71 2.46 -1.28
C ILE A 45 11.88 1.44 -2.40
N GLN A 46 10.83 0.64 -2.64
CA GLN A 46 10.76 -0.36 -3.69
C GLN A 46 9.92 0.17 -4.87
N ALA A 47 10.43 0.01 -6.08
CA ALA A 47 9.63 0.24 -7.29
C ALA A 47 8.73 -0.97 -7.55
N ILE A 48 7.46 -0.70 -7.86
CA ILE A 48 6.45 -1.73 -8.15
C ILE A 48 5.78 -1.44 -9.49
N ARG A 49 5.41 -2.47 -10.25
CA ARG A 49 4.84 -2.35 -11.60
C ARG A 49 3.79 -3.42 -11.85
N ALA A 50 3.00 -3.22 -12.91
CA ALA A 50 1.97 -4.17 -13.32
C ALA A 50 2.49 -5.63 -13.35
N GLY A 51 1.76 -6.53 -12.68
CA GLY A 51 2.12 -7.93 -12.51
C GLY A 51 2.78 -8.26 -11.17
N ASP A 52 3.36 -7.29 -10.47
CA ASP A 52 4.01 -7.52 -9.18
C ASP A 52 2.99 -7.84 -8.08
N VAL A 53 3.41 -8.71 -7.16
CA VAL A 53 2.72 -9.02 -5.90
C VAL A 53 3.59 -8.55 -4.74
N ILE A 54 3.02 -7.71 -3.87
CA ILE A 54 3.70 -7.23 -2.66
C ILE A 54 2.92 -7.68 -1.44
N SER A 55 3.59 -8.16 -0.41
CA SER A 55 2.96 -8.52 0.86
C SER A 55 3.63 -7.76 2.01
N PHE A 56 2.80 -7.14 2.84
CA PHE A 56 3.19 -6.53 4.11
C PHE A 56 2.71 -7.43 5.24
N ALA A 57 3.60 -7.70 6.19
CA ALA A 57 3.33 -8.50 7.37
C ALA A 57 2.30 -7.81 8.29
N PRO A 58 1.65 -8.58 9.20
CA PRO A 58 0.84 -8.00 10.26
C PRO A 58 1.59 -6.91 11.02
N ASP A 59 0.90 -5.80 11.26
CA ASP A 59 1.40 -4.61 11.99
C ASP A 59 2.62 -3.93 11.38
N GLU A 60 3.03 -4.31 10.17
CA GLU A 60 4.13 -3.67 9.44
C GLU A 60 3.70 -2.26 9.01
N LYS A 61 4.43 -1.24 9.47
CA LYS A 61 4.20 0.15 9.07
C LYS A 61 4.72 0.38 7.66
N HIS A 62 3.82 0.73 6.74
CA HIS A 62 4.17 0.93 5.33
C HIS A 62 3.34 2.04 4.67
N TRP A 63 3.76 2.40 3.45
CA TRP A 63 2.97 3.15 2.50
C TRP A 63 3.14 2.59 1.08
N HIS A 64 2.19 2.92 0.22
CA HIS A 64 2.27 2.62 -1.21
C HIS A 64 1.54 3.71 -2.01
N GLY A 65 1.88 3.81 -3.29
CA GLY A 65 1.33 4.84 -4.16
C GLY A 65 1.91 4.82 -5.56
N ALA A 66 1.54 5.82 -6.33
CA ALA A 66 2.09 6.09 -7.65
C ALA A 66 3.56 6.52 -7.59
N GLY A 67 4.22 6.50 -8.75
CA GLY A 67 5.52 7.14 -8.93
C GLY A 67 5.36 8.64 -9.21
N PRO A 68 6.45 9.43 -9.18
CA PRO A 68 6.38 10.89 -9.35
C PRO A 68 5.88 11.33 -10.73
N LYS A 69 5.98 10.46 -11.76
CA LYS A 69 5.59 10.74 -13.15
C LYS A 69 4.70 9.66 -13.77
N SER A 70 4.20 8.73 -12.96
CA SER A 70 3.43 7.58 -13.44
C SER A 70 2.26 7.31 -12.53
N ALA A 71 1.07 7.13 -13.10
CA ALA A 71 -0.06 6.59 -12.38
C ALA A 71 0.13 5.09 -12.11
N MET A 72 -0.58 4.57 -11.10
CA MET A 72 -0.57 3.15 -10.76
C MET A 72 -1.93 2.73 -10.21
N ALA A 73 -2.36 1.50 -10.51
CA ALA A 73 -3.51 0.89 -9.89
C ALA A 73 -3.21 -0.54 -9.42
N HIS A 74 -3.72 -0.90 -8.26
CA HIS A 74 -3.57 -2.25 -7.69
C HIS A 74 -4.88 -2.73 -7.06
N ILE A 75 -4.98 -4.04 -6.87
CA ILE A 75 -5.96 -4.66 -5.97
C ILE A 75 -5.29 -4.79 -4.59
N ALA A 76 -5.88 -4.19 -3.56
CA ALA A 76 -5.47 -4.34 -2.17
C ALA A 76 -6.34 -5.37 -1.45
N MET A 77 -5.71 -6.37 -0.85
CA MET A 77 -6.34 -7.50 -0.18
C MET A 77 -5.88 -7.57 1.28
N GLN A 78 -6.82 -7.47 2.21
CA GLN A 78 -6.56 -7.53 3.65
C GLN A 78 -7.76 -8.10 4.40
N GLU A 79 -7.52 -8.77 5.52
CA GLU A 79 -8.57 -9.25 6.43
C GLU A 79 -8.85 -8.22 7.54
N ALA A 80 -10.03 -8.30 8.17
CA ALA A 80 -10.32 -7.57 9.40
C ALA A 80 -10.01 -8.39 10.66
N LEU A 81 -9.50 -7.71 11.69
CA LEU A 81 -9.48 -8.16 13.08
C LEU A 81 -10.39 -7.24 13.90
N ASP A 82 -11.40 -7.80 14.55
CA ASP A 82 -12.39 -7.04 15.35
C ASP A 82 -13.05 -5.85 14.61
N GLY A 83 -13.27 -6.00 13.31
CA GLY A 83 -13.84 -4.97 12.45
C GLY A 83 -12.85 -3.91 11.95
N VAL A 84 -11.59 -3.98 12.38
CA VAL A 84 -10.52 -3.08 11.94
C VAL A 84 -9.77 -3.70 10.78
N HIS A 85 -9.64 -2.94 9.69
CA HIS A 85 -8.85 -3.33 8.53
C HIS A 85 -7.49 -2.66 8.46
N ALA A 86 -7.34 -1.44 8.99
CA ALA A 86 -6.10 -0.66 8.94
C ALA A 86 -6.08 0.38 10.06
N ASP A 87 -4.89 0.67 10.58
CA ASP A 87 -4.63 1.80 11.47
C ASP A 87 -3.84 2.86 10.72
N TRP A 88 -4.45 4.04 10.56
CA TRP A 88 -3.88 5.15 9.81
C TRP A 88 -2.99 6.02 10.71
N LEU A 89 -1.81 6.39 10.20
CA LEU A 89 -0.80 7.17 10.90
C LEU A 89 -0.55 8.51 10.19
N GLU A 90 0.65 9.07 10.34
CA GLU A 90 1.04 10.34 9.76
C GLU A 90 1.24 10.29 8.24
N LYS A 91 1.24 11.47 7.61
CA LYS A 91 1.51 11.60 6.18
C LYS A 91 2.94 11.15 5.85
N VAL A 92 3.11 10.54 4.68
CA VAL A 92 4.43 10.40 4.06
C VAL A 92 4.88 11.77 3.58
N THR A 93 5.95 12.30 4.15
CA THR A 93 6.51 13.59 3.75
C THR A 93 7.10 13.53 2.34
N ASP A 94 7.28 14.67 1.67
CA ASP A 94 7.91 14.69 0.34
C ASP A 94 9.35 14.17 0.40
N GLU A 95 10.08 14.46 1.48
CA GLU A 95 11.41 13.91 1.73
C GLU A 95 11.40 12.38 1.86
N GLN A 96 10.45 11.81 2.62
CA GLN A 96 10.28 10.36 2.73
C GLN A 96 9.87 9.72 1.40
N TYR A 97 9.16 10.45 0.56
CA TYR A 97 8.76 10.02 -0.78
C TYR A 97 9.91 10.08 -1.81
N GLY A 98 11.07 10.60 -1.42
CA GLY A 98 12.28 10.64 -2.25
C GLY A 98 12.62 12.02 -2.84
N GLY A 99 11.92 13.09 -2.45
CA GLY A 99 12.15 14.46 -2.91
C GLY A 99 11.40 14.82 -4.18
#